data_AF-A0A8T5EIB9-F1
#
_entry.id   AF-A0A8T5EIB9-F1
#
_cell.length_a   1.000
_cell.length_b   1.000
_cell.length_c   1.000
_cell.angle_alpha   90.00
_cell.angle_beta   90.00
_cell.angle_gamma   90.00
#
_symmetry.space_group_name_H-M   'P 1'
#
loop_
_entity.id
_entity.type
_entity.pdbx_description
1 polymer ?
#
loop_
_entity_poly.entity_id
_entity_poly.type
_entity_poly.pdbx_seq_one_letter_code
_entity_poly.pdbx_strand_id
1 'polypeptide(L)' 'MQVLVESGEMGLTSIELRVALQTSRQLMSYHLRCLDEKELVASEGRGRKKTWKVKNAGRSSFFATSHL' A
#
# COMPACT_ATOMS: atom_id res chain seq x y z
N MET A 1 -3.74 -0.71 4.46
CA MET A 1 -3.92 -1.78 3.45
C MET A 1 -5.19 -1.57 2.65
N GLN A 2 -6.35 -1.39 3.29
CA GLN A 2 -7.64 -1.13 2.62
C GLN A 2 -7.57 -0.09 1.48
N VAL A 3 -7.03 1.10 1.74
CA VAL A 3 -6.89 2.18 0.72
C VAL A 3 -6.15 1.71 -0.55
N LEU A 4 -5.16 0.83 -0.43
CA LEU A 4 -4.45 0.26 -1.58
C LEU A 4 -5.25 -0.86 -2.28
N VAL A 5 -6.09 -1.59 -1.55
CA VAL A 5 -6.98 -2.59 -2.14
C VAL A 5 -8.05 -1.89 -2.98
N GLU A 6 -8.61 -0.80 -2.45
CA GLU A 6 -9.64 0.02 -3.10
C GLU A 6 -9.11 0.79 -4.33
N SER A 7 -7.83 1.17 -4.35
CA SER A 7 -7.23 1.85 -5.51
C SER A 7 -6.98 0.93 -6.72
N GLY A 8 -7.11 -0.39 -6.54
CA GLY A 8 -7.01 -1.37 -7.61
C GLY A 8 -5.68 -1.32 -8.36
N GLU A 9 -5.73 -1.58 -9.67
CA GLU A 9 -4.53 -1.74 -10.51
C GLU A 9 -3.77 -0.44 -10.78
N MET A 10 -4.37 0.73 -10.56
CA MET A 10 -3.67 2.01 -10.71
C MET A 10 -2.67 2.24 -9.56
N GLY A 11 -2.98 1.76 -8.36
CA GLY A 11 -2.17 2.00 -7.18
C GLY A 11 -2.17 3.47 -6.74
N LEU A 12 -1.36 3.78 -5.73
CA LEU A 12 -1.25 5.13 -5.17
C LEU A 12 0.20 5.51 -4.87
N THR A 13 0.54 6.77 -5.05
CA THR A 13 1.81 7.32 -4.57
C THR A 13 1.85 7.37 -3.04
N SER A 14 3.05 7.43 -2.47
CA SER A 14 3.22 7.64 -1.03
C SER A 14 2.65 8.99 -0.54
N ILE A 15 2.45 9.97 -1.44
CA ILE A 15 1.82 11.25 -1.09
C ILE A 15 0.31 11.05 -0.94
N GLU A 16 -0.35 10.45 -1.93
CA GLU A 16 -1.79 10.17 -1.91
C GLU A 16 -2.16 9.29 -0.71
N LEU A 17 -1.36 8.25 -0.44
CA LEU A 17 -1.55 7.39 0.72
C LEU A 17 -1.48 8.14 2.05
N ARG A 18 -0.55 9.09 2.18
CA ARG A 18 -0.43 9.89 3.40
C ARG A 18 -1.61 10.82 3.60
N VAL A 19 -2.11 11.40 2.52
CA VAL A 19 -3.29 12.28 2.56
C VAL A 19 -4.52 11.47 2.94
N ALA A 20 -4.75 10.32 2.27
CA ALA A 20 -5.89 9.45 2.55
C ALA A 20 -5.89 8.88 3.99
N LEU A 21 -4.72 8.53 4.50
CA LEU A 21 -4.56 7.96 5.85
C LEU A 21 -4.23 9.00 6.93
N GLN A 22 -4.20 10.29 6.58
CA GLN A 22 -3.87 11.40 7.48
C GLN A 22 -2.62 11.15 8.35
N THR A 23 -1.55 10.63 7.74
CA THR A 23 -0.37 10.14 8.48
C THR A 23 0.94 10.85 8.09
N SER A 24 1.94 10.72 8.96
CA SER A 24 3.25 11.32 8.77
C SER A 24 4.03 10.62 7.64
N ARG A 25 5.03 11.33 7.10
CA ARG A 25 5.91 10.75 6.07
C ARG A 25 6.70 9.56 6.59
N GLN A 26 7.23 9.67 7.81
CA GLN A 26 8.05 8.62 8.43
C GLN A 26 7.22 7.36 8.68
N LEU A 27 6.02 7.52 9.24
CA LEU A 27 5.13 6.40 9.55
C LEU A 27 4.65 5.70 8.28
N MET A 28 4.32 6.46 7.22
CA MET A 28 3.98 5.87 5.92
C MET A 28 5.15 5.06 5.34
N SER A 29 6.37 5.61 5.33
CA SER A 29 7.53 4.91 4.82
C SER A 29 7.80 3.62 5.57
N TYR A 30 7.66 3.64 6.90
CA TYR A 30 7.78 2.44 7.73
C TYR A 30 6.75 1.38 7.33
N HIS A 31 5.47 1.73 7.27
CA HIS A 31 4.42 0.76 6.92
C HIS A 31 4.57 0.20 5.50
N LEU A 32 4.89 1.04 4.51
CA LEU A 32 5.12 0.59 3.14
C LEU A 32 6.30 -0.38 3.06
N ARG A 33 7.39 -0.09 3.78
CA ARG A 33 8.53 -0.99 3.89
C ARG A 33 8.12 -2.33 4.50
N CYS A 34 7.41 -2.33 5.63
CA CYS A 34 6.97 -3.58 6.25
C CYS A 34 6.03 -4.40 5.36
N LEU A 35 5.17 -3.74 4.57
CA LEU A 35 4.30 -4.43 3.62
C LEU A 35 5.08 -4.99 2.42
N ASP A 36 6.11 -4.29 1.97
CA ASP A 36 6.99 -4.70 0.86
C ASP A 36 7.87 -5.89 1.27
N GLU A 37 8.46 -5.83 2.47
CA GLU A 37 9.25 -6.93 3.07
C GLU A 37 8.42 -8.22 3.25
N LYS A 38 7.11 -8.09 3.46
CA LYS A 38 6.16 -9.21 3.52
C LYS A 38 5.60 -9.62 2.16
N GLU A 39 6.08 -9.00 1.08
CA GLU A 39 5.61 -9.23 -0.28
C GLU A 39 4.10 -9.02 -0.48
N LEU A 40 3.47 -8.16 0.33
CA LEU A 40 2.03 -7.88 0.25
C LEU A 40 1.73 -6.73 -0.71
N VAL A 41 2.71 -5.86 -0.95
CA VAL A 41 2.64 -4.77 -1.91
C VAL A 41 3.78 -4.87 -2.90
N ALA A 42 3.62 -4.19 -4.02
CA ALA A 42 4.67 -3.91 -4.98
C ALA A 42 4.75 -2.41 -5.19
N SER A 43 5.88 -1.97 -5.72
CA SER A 43 6.03 -0.59 -6.14
C SER A 43 6.51 -0.49 -7.57
N GLU A 44 5.99 0.51 -8.28
CA GLU A 44 6.23 0.71 -9.70
C GLU A 44 6.63 2.17 -9.97
N GLY A 45 7.53 2.37 -10.93
CA GLY A 45 8.08 3.70 -11.24
C GLY A 45 9.18 4.16 -10.27
N ARG A 46 9.50 5.46 -10.30
CA ARG A 46 10.62 6.06 -9.56
C ARG A 46 10.28 7.44 -9.01
N GLY A 47 11.01 7.85 -7.97
CA GLY A 47 10.90 9.17 -7.38
C GLY A 47 9.49 9.48 -6.85
N ARG A 48 9.01 10.72 -7.07
CA ARG A 48 7.68 11.16 -6.63
C ARG A 48 6.51 10.48 -7.35
N LYS A 49 6.76 9.93 -8.55
CA LYS A 49 5.76 9.20 -9.35
C LYS A 49 5.69 7.71 -9.00
N LYS A 50 6.50 7.24 -8.04
CA LYS A 50 6.48 5.85 -7.59
C LYS A 50 5.11 5.55 -6.96
N THR A 51 4.39 4.59 -7.53
CA THR A 51 3.11 4.11 -7.01
C THR A 51 3.30 2.79 -6.28
N TRP A 52 2.37 2.50 -5.38
CA TRP A 52 2.29 1.27 -4.60
C TRP A 52 0.97 0.58 -4.92
N LYS A 53 1.03 -0.74 -5.09
CA LYS A 53 -0.10 -1.60 -5.45
C LYS A 53 -0.14 -2.81 -4.54
N VAL A 54 -1.33 -3.34 -4.28
CA VAL A 54 -1.47 -4.60 -3.55
C VAL A 54 -1.15 -5.78 -4.47
N LYS A 55 -0.29 -6.69 -4.01
CA LYS A 55 -0.07 -7.99 -4.67
C LYS A 55 -1.21 -8.95 -4.33
N ASN A 56 -1.38 -10.00 -5.12
CA ASN A 56 -2.38 -11.05 -4.84
C ASN A 56 -2.30 -11.59 -3.41
N ALA A 57 -1.09 -11.85 -2.89
CA ALA A 57 -0.87 -12.28 -1.51
C ALA A 57 -1.40 -11.27 -0.48
N GLY A 58 -1.18 -9.97 -0.70
CA GLY A 58 -1.71 -8.89 0.13
C GLY A 58 -3.23 -8.78 0.07
N ARG A 59 -3.83 -9.01 -1.11
CA ARG A 59 -5.28 -9.00 -1.30
C ARG A 59 -5.93 -10.18 -0.57
N SER A 60 -5.39 -11.38 -0.72
CA SER A 60 -5.84 -12.58 0.01
C SER A 60 -5.71 -12.39 1.53
N SER A 61 -4.57 -11.87 2.00
CA SER A 61 -4.36 -11.60 3.43
C SER A 61 -5.34 -10.57 3.98
N PHE A 62 -5.67 -9.52 3.22
CA PHE A 62 -6.65 -8.53 3.64
C PHE A 62 -8.05 -9.16 3.80
N PHE A 63 -8.52 -9.92 2.81
CA PHE A 63 -9.83 -10.56 2.87
C PHE A 63 -9.95 -11.64 3.94
N ALA A 64 -8.88 -12.40 4.21
CA ALA A 64 -8.86 -13.39 5.28
C ALA A 64 -9.11 -12.77 6.66
N THR A 65 -8.55 -11.58 6.92
CA THR A 65 -8.74 -10.86 8.18
C THR A 65 -10.06 -10.09 8.22
N SER A 66 -10.58 -9.62 7.08
CA SER A 66 -11.85 -8.89 7.01
C SER A 66 -13.10 -9.79 7.11
N HIS A 67 -12.94 -11.11 7.25
CA HIS A 67 -14.04 -12.06 7.45
C HIS A 67 -14.01 -12.73 8.85
N LEU A 68 -13.15 -12.23 9.73
CA LEU A 68 -13.14 -12.53 11.17
C LEU A 68 -13.79 -11.37 11.93
#